data_AF-A0A0G1J2M7-F1
#
_entry.id   AF-A0A0G1J2M7-F1
#
_cell.length_a   1.000
_cell.length_b   1.000
_cell.length_c   1.000
_cell.angle_alpha   90.00
_cell.angle_beta   90.00
_cell.angle_gamma   90.00
#
_symmetry.space_group_name_H-M   'P 1'
#
loop_
_entity.id
_entity.type
_entity.pdbx_description
1 polymer ?
#
loop_
_entity_poly.entity_id
_entity_poly.type
_entity_poly.pdbx_seq_one_letter_code
_entity_poly.pdbx_strand_id
1 'polypeptide(L)'
;MKLNESSWANASAVTVGIIYVFCAAAVAILPGFSRTVAQSWFHGMDLAAIWTGAPRGNFVIGLLTAMVGTWLVGRVFVGLYNRFSK
;
A
#
# COMPACT_ATOMS: atom_id res chain seq x y z
N MET A 1 25.11 1.08 10.16
CA MET A 1 25.22 0.67 8.73
C MET A 1 24.27 1.51 7.90
N LYS A 2 24.66 1.91 6.69
CA LYS A 2 23.81 2.68 5.77
C LYS A 2 22.94 1.74 4.94
N LEU A 3 21.69 2.13 4.70
CA LEU A 3 20.80 1.43 3.78
C LEU A 3 21.11 1.82 2.33
N ASN A 4 21.04 0.86 1.41
CA ASN A 4 21.08 1.11 -0.02
C ASN A 4 19.71 1.59 -0.50
N GLU A 5 19.67 2.79 -1.10
CA GLU A 5 18.44 3.44 -1.53
C GLU A 5 17.67 2.65 -2.60
N SER A 6 18.37 2.15 -3.63
CA SER A 6 17.75 1.44 -4.75
C SER A 6 17.16 0.10 -4.31
N SER A 7 17.94 -0.69 -3.55
CA SER A 7 17.49 -1.97 -3.02
C SER A 7 16.26 -1.80 -2.11
N TRP A 8 16.28 -0.81 -1.22
CA TRP A 8 15.16 -0.55 -0.31
C TRP A 8 13.90 -0.08 -1.05
N ALA A 9 14.04 0.87 -1.96
CA ALA A 9 12.90 1.40 -2.72
C ALA A 9 12.25 0.32 -3.59
N ASN A 10 13.05 -0.48 -4.29
CA ASN A 10 12.55 -1.57 -5.14
C ASN A 10 11.88 -2.67 -4.31
N ALA A 11 12.51 -3.10 -3.21
CA ALA A 11 11.92 -4.09 -2.30
C ALA A 11 10.58 -3.58 -1.75
N SER A 12 10.53 -2.35 -1.24
CA SER A 12 9.32 -1.75 -0.69
C SER A 12 8.19 -1.68 -1.73
N ALA A 13 8.51 -1.25 -2.96
CA ALA A 13 7.55 -1.15 -4.05
C ALA A 13 6.96 -2.52 -4.43
N VAL A 14 7.82 -3.54 -4.58
CA VAL A 14 7.38 -4.91 -4.90
C VAL A 14 6.54 -5.49 -3.76
N THR A 15 6.96 -5.32 -2.51
CA THR A 15 6.19 -5.75 -1.33
C THR A 15 4.79 -5.14 -1.32
N VAL A 16 4.66 -3.83 -1.56
CA VAL A 16 3.35 -3.19 -1.63
C VAL A 16 2.55 -3.66 -2.84
N GLY A 17 3.19 -3.90 -3.99
CA GLY A 17 2.51 -4.48 -5.15
C GLY A 17 1.90 -5.85 -4.85
N ILE A 18 2.63 -6.72 -4.15
CA ILE A 18 2.14 -8.02 -3.70
C ILE A 18 0.94 -7.85 -2.75
N ILE A 19 1.09 -7.00 -1.71
CA ILE A 19 0.01 -6.71 -0.76
C ILE A 19 -1.23 -6.19 -1.49
N TYR A 20 -1.08 -5.29 -2.46
CA TYR A 20 -2.19 -4.73 -3.22
C TYR A 20 -2.98 -5.80 -3.96
N VAL A 21 -2.30 -6.74 -4.63
CA VAL A 21 -2.96 -7.88 -5.31
C VAL A 21 -3.73 -8.74 -4.30
N PHE A 22 -3.12 -9.06 -3.16
CA PHE A 22 -3.79 -9.81 -2.09
C PHE A 22 -5.00 -9.07 -1.54
N CYS A 23 -4.92 -7.76 -1.34
CA CYS A 23 -6.05 -6.94 -0.89
C CYS A 23 -7.20 -6.98 -1.89
N ALA A 24 -6.93 -6.87 -3.18
CA ALA A 24 -7.98 -6.94 -4.21
C ALA A 24 -8.65 -8.32 -4.27
N ALA A 25 -7.87 -9.39 -4.17
CA ALA A 25 -8.40 -10.74 -4.08
C ALA A 25 -9.26 -10.93 -2.82
N ALA A 26 -8.81 -10.42 -1.67
CA ALA A 26 -9.56 -10.48 -0.42
C ALA A 26 -10.91 -9.74 -0.52
N VAL A 27 -10.96 -8.57 -1.16
CA VAL A 27 -12.23 -7.83 -1.39
C VAL A 27 -13.18 -8.65 -2.25
N ALA A 28 -12.69 -9.35 -3.28
CA ALA A 28 -13.52 -10.16 -4.16
C ALA A 28 -14.07 -11.43 -3.47
N ILE A 29 -13.32 -12.03 -2.54
CA ILE A 29 -13.68 -13.32 -1.89
C ILE A 29 -14.41 -13.09 -0.55
N LEU A 30 -13.95 -12.12 0.25
CA LEU A 30 -14.39 -11.87 1.63
C LEU A 30 -14.69 -10.36 1.88
N PRO A 31 -15.65 -9.77 1.15
CA PRO A 31 -15.86 -8.32 1.13
C PRO A 31 -16.18 -7.71 2.51
N GLY A 32 -16.91 -8.44 3.36
CA GLY A 32 -17.24 -7.98 4.72
C GLY A 32 -16.02 -7.90 5.62
N PHE A 33 -15.17 -8.93 5.61
CA PHE A 33 -13.92 -8.94 6.37
C PHE A 33 -12.96 -7.84 5.88
N SER A 34 -12.80 -7.71 4.56
CA SER A 34 -11.96 -6.66 3.97
C SER A 34 -12.42 -5.27 4.35
N ARG A 35 -13.74 -5.02 4.41
CA ARG A 35 -14.28 -3.74 4.88
C ARG A 35 -13.93 -3.48 6.34
N THR A 36 -14.09 -4.46 7.23
CA THR A 36 -13.75 -4.30 8.67
C THR A 36 -12.28 -3.96 8.85
N VAL A 37 -11.38 -4.67 8.15
CA VAL A 37 -9.94 -4.39 8.20
C VAL A 37 -9.67 -2.97 7.71
N ALA A 38 -10.19 -2.59 6.54
CA ALA A 38 -10.01 -1.25 6.00
C ALA A 38 -10.52 -0.16 6.97
N GLN A 39 -11.68 -0.37 7.59
CA GLN A 39 -12.29 0.59 8.50
C GLN A 39 -11.47 0.81 9.78
N SER A 40 -10.66 -0.18 10.19
CA SER A 40 -9.74 -0.03 11.33
C SER A 40 -8.50 0.83 11.04
N TRP A 41 -8.15 1.03 9.76
CA TRP A 41 -6.93 1.75 9.36
C TRP A 41 -7.25 3.16 8.83
N PHE A 42 -8.35 3.31 8.09
CA PHE A 42 -8.76 4.59 7.55
C PHE A 42 -9.46 5.44 8.62
N HIS A 43 -8.99 6.67 8.79
CA HIS A 43 -9.59 7.66 9.69
C HIS A 43 -10.36 8.71 8.88
N GLY A 44 -11.47 9.22 9.42
CA GLY A 44 -12.23 10.32 8.82
C GLY A 44 -13.18 9.95 7.67
N MET A 45 -13.42 8.67 7.43
CA MET A 45 -14.38 8.19 6.42
C MET A 45 -15.28 7.11 7.00
N ASP A 46 -16.58 7.17 6.72
CA ASP A 46 -17.50 6.07 7.00
C ASP A 46 -17.50 5.07 5.85
N LEU A 47 -16.63 4.06 5.95
CA LEU A 47 -16.60 2.97 4.98
C LEU A 47 -17.92 2.16 4.98
N ALA A 48 -18.76 2.26 6.02
CA ALA A 48 -20.06 1.62 6.00
C ALA A 48 -21.00 2.18 4.95
N ALA A 49 -20.95 3.50 4.78
CA ALA A 49 -21.83 4.21 3.87
C ALA A 49 -21.36 4.13 2.40
N ILE A 50 -20.06 3.99 2.13
CA ILE A 50 -19.49 4.16 0.78
C ILE A 50 -18.91 2.88 0.16
N TRP A 51 -18.92 1.75 0.88
CA TRP A 51 -18.32 0.50 0.40
C TRP A 51 -19.21 -0.20 -0.63
N THR A 52 -18.67 -0.44 -1.82
CA THR A 52 -19.42 -1.05 -2.94
C THR A 52 -19.25 -2.57 -3.05
N GLY A 53 -18.36 -3.18 -2.25
CA GLY A 53 -18.20 -4.64 -2.21
C GLY A 53 -17.57 -5.29 -3.44
N ALA A 54 -17.23 -4.52 -4.48
CA ALA A 54 -16.67 -5.01 -5.74
C ALA A 54 -15.35 -4.30 -6.10
N PRO A 55 -14.35 -5.02 -6.65
CA PRO A 55 -13.16 -4.41 -7.25
C PRO A 55 -13.56 -3.46 -8.38
N ARG A 56 -13.02 -2.23 -8.38
CA ARG A 56 -13.29 -1.23 -9.42
C ARG A 56 -12.36 -1.43 -10.62
N GLY A 57 -12.79 -0.96 -11.80
CA GLY A 57 -12.04 -1.10 -13.07
C GLY A 57 -10.65 -0.47 -13.12
N ASN A 58 -10.25 0.30 -12.11
CA ASN A 58 -8.96 1.02 -12.07
C ASN A 58 -7.85 0.22 -11.34
N PHE A 59 -7.96 -1.10 -11.26
CA PHE A 59 -7.01 -1.97 -10.54
C PHE A 59 -5.54 -1.72 -10.95
N VAL A 60 -5.25 -1.71 -12.26
CA VAL A 60 -3.88 -1.54 -12.76
C VAL A 60 -3.31 -0.17 -12.40
N ILE A 61 -4.11 0.88 -12.55
CA ILE A 61 -3.70 2.25 -12.18
C ILE A 61 -3.45 2.32 -10.67
N GLY A 62 -4.32 1.75 -9.85
CA GLY A 62 -4.14 1.68 -8.40
C GLY A 62 -2.88 0.93 -7.99
N LEU A 63 -2.60 -0.22 -8.63
CA LEU A 63 -1.37 -0.99 -8.38
C LEU A 63 -0.12 -0.19 -8.72
N LEU A 64 -0.06 0.41 -9.92
CA LEU A 64 1.09 1.19 -10.35
C LEU A 64 1.33 2.41 -9.46
N THR A 65 0.26 3.16 -9.15
CA THR A 65 0.36 4.34 -8.28
C THR A 65 0.78 3.97 -6.86
N ALA A 66 0.30 2.84 -6.31
CA ALA A 66 0.75 2.33 -5.02
C ALA A 66 2.24 1.95 -5.03
N MET A 67 2.68 1.20 -6.04
CA MET A 67 4.09 0.79 -6.17
C MET A 67 5.03 1.98 -6.33
N VAL A 68 4.70 2.92 -7.24
CA VAL A 68 5.50 4.13 -7.48
C VAL A 68 5.50 5.05 -6.25
N GLY A 69 4.34 5.23 -5.61
CA GLY A 69 4.22 6.00 -4.38
C GLY A 69 5.10 5.43 -3.26
N THR A 70 5.02 4.12 -3.01
CA THR A 70 5.86 3.45 -2.03
C THR A 70 7.33 3.50 -2.39
N TRP A 71 7.68 3.38 -3.66
CA TRP A 71 9.07 3.51 -4.11
C TRP A 71 9.66 4.88 -3.73
N LEU A 72 8.90 5.96 -3.99
CA LEU A 72 9.30 7.33 -3.63
C LEU A 72 9.41 7.49 -2.11
N VAL A 73 8.43 7.01 -1.36
CA VAL A 73 8.47 7.01 0.11
C VAL A 73 9.68 6.23 0.63
N GLY A 74 10.01 5.09 0.03
CA GLY A 74 11.17 4.27 0.38
C GLY A 74 12.49 5.02 0.20
N ARG A 75 12.64 5.79 -0.88
CA ARG A 75 13.82 6.65 -1.08
C ARG A 75 13.94 7.74 -0.01
N VAL A 76 12.84 8.43 0.26
CA VAL A 76 12.79 9.45 1.32
C VAL A 76 13.16 8.84 2.68
N PHE A 77 12.60 7.67 2.99
CA PHE A 77 12.89 6.94 4.22
C PHE A 77 14.39 6.61 4.35
N VAL A 78 15.02 6.08 3.30
CA VAL A 78 16.47 5.78 3.35
C VAL A 78 17.30 7.04 3.55
N GLY A 79 16.96 8.14 2.88
CA GLY A 79 17.63 9.42 3.06
C GLY A 79 17.56 9.92 4.52
N LEU A 80 16.38 9.82 5.13
CA LEU A 80 16.17 10.18 6.54
C LEU A 80 16.90 9.22 7.48
N TYR A 81 16.76 7.91 7.26
CA TYR A 81 17.41 6.88 8.08
C TYR A 81 18.93 7.06 8.08
N ASN A 82 19.55 7.15 6.90
CA ASN A 82 21.00 7.32 6.77
C ASN A 82 21.50 8.65 7.35
N ARG A 83 20.65 9.68 7.43
CA ARG A 83 20.98 10.97 8.07
C ARG A 83 20.93 10.88 9.59
N PHE A 84 20.00 10.13 10.16
CA PHE A 84 19.80 10.03 11.60
C PHE A 84 20.56 8.85 12.24
N SER A 85 20.87 7.81 11.48
CA SER A 85 21.73 6.72 11.90
C SER A 85 23.19 7.19 11.86
N LYS A 86 23.68 7.74 12.97
CA LYS A 86 25.11 7.94 13.20
C LYS A 86 25.79 6.58 13.39
#